data_AF-A0A535WDE2-F1
#
_entry.id   AF-A0A535WDE2-F1
#
_cell.length_a   1.000
_cell.length_b   1.000
_cell.length_c   1.000
_cell.angle_alpha   90.00
_cell.angle_beta   90.00
_cell.angle_gamma   90.00
#
_symmetry.space_group_name_H-M   'P 1'
#
loop_
_entity.id
_entity.type
_entity.pdbx_description
1 polymer ?
#
loop_
_entity_poly.entity_id
_entity_poly.type
_entity_poly.pdbx_seq_one_letter_code
_entity_poly.pdbx_strand_id
1 'polypeptide(L)'
;MADPGPSATSPENAFAAGLFEDLPPRYDRLAGVLSLGQNGRWRREVVRHLARSQPRRILDVATGTAGVAIALARATEADIVGVDI
;
A
#
# COMPACT_ATOMS: atom_id res chain seq x y z
N MET A 1 -33.29 -12.08 7.12
CA MET A 1 -32.07 -12.59 7.76
C MET A 1 -30.92 -12.07 6.92
N ALA A 2 -30.19 -11.06 7.41
CA ALA A 2 -29.06 -10.52 6.67
C ALA A 2 -27.97 -11.59 6.63
N ASP A 3 -27.53 -11.94 5.42
CA ASP A 3 -26.39 -12.81 5.19
C ASP A 3 -25.17 -12.19 5.89
N PRO A 4 -24.48 -12.88 6.81
CA PRO A 4 -23.22 -12.38 7.31
C PRO A 4 -22.30 -12.30 6.08
N GLY A 5 -21.94 -11.08 5.67
CA GLY A 5 -20.93 -10.86 4.64
C GLY A 5 -19.66 -11.68 4.95
N PRO A 6 -18.82 -11.95 3.93
CA PRO A 6 -17.66 -12.84 4.08
C PRO A 6 -16.91 -12.57 5.38
N SER A 7 -16.67 -13.66 6.14
CA SER A 7 -16.02 -13.65 7.46
C SER A 7 -14.90 -12.62 7.52
N ALA A 8 -14.89 -11.80 8.58
CA ALA A 8 -14.04 -10.63 8.77
C ALA A 8 -12.51 -10.90 8.66
N THR A 9 -12.07 -12.14 8.55
CA THR A 9 -10.72 -12.50 8.10
C THR A 9 -10.77 -13.95 7.60
N SER A 10 -10.41 -14.20 6.34
CA SER A 10 -10.27 -15.59 5.88
C SER A 10 -9.02 -16.22 6.49
N PRO A 11 -8.93 -17.56 6.62
CA PRO A 11 -7.70 -18.22 7.08
C PRO A 11 -6.46 -17.83 6.27
N GLU A 12 -6.63 -17.58 4.97
CA GLU A 12 -5.56 -17.12 4.08
C GLU A 12 -5.10 -15.70 4.43
N ASN A 13 -6.03 -14.80 4.74
CA ASN A 13 -5.71 -13.44 5.17
C ASN A 13 -4.98 -13.42 6.52
N ALA A 14 -5.43 -14.25 7.47
CA ALA A 14 -4.77 -14.38 8.77
C ALA A 14 -3.34 -14.93 8.63
N PHE A 15 -3.14 -15.92 7.76
CA PHE A 15 -1.80 -16.45 7.44
C PHE A 15 -0.92 -15.37 6.79
N ALA A 16 -1.44 -14.62 5.82
CA ALA A 16 -0.70 -13.54 5.18
C ALA A 16 -0.29 -12.46 6.18
N ALA A 17 -1.21 -12.01 7.05
CA ALA A 17 -0.92 -11.04 8.09
C ALA A 17 0.23 -11.51 8.99
N GLY A 18 0.16 -12.75 9.50
CA GLY A 18 1.20 -13.32 10.36
C GLY A 18 2.56 -13.51 9.67
N LEU A 19 2.58 -13.70 8.34
CA LEU A 19 3.84 -13.78 7.58
C LEU A 19 4.59 -12.44 7.56
N PHE A 20 3.86 -11.32 7.63
CA PHE A 20 4.40 -9.97 7.45
C PHE A 20 4.47 -9.13 8.74
N GLU A 21 3.78 -9.53 9.82
CA GLU A 21 3.66 -8.79 11.09
C GLU A 21 5.03 -8.48 11.74
N ASP A 22 5.96 -9.45 11.74
CA ASP A 22 7.26 -9.34 12.40
C ASP A 22 8.42 -8.95 11.45
N LEU A 23 8.12 -8.34 10.31
CA LEU A 23 9.18 -7.90 9.40
C LEU A 23 10.03 -6.80 10.03
N PRO A 24 11.38 -6.91 9.95
CA PRO A 24 12.26 -5.91 10.55
C PRO A 24 12.12 -4.56 9.81
N PRO A 25 12.31 -3.42 10.49
CA PRO A 25 12.18 -2.07 9.87
C PRO A 25 13.06 -1.83 8.64
N ARG A 26 14.12 -2.63 8.48
CA ARG A 26 15.05 -2.59 7.35
C ARG A 26 14.57 -3.39 6.13
N TYR A 27 13.46 -4.12 6.23
CA TYR A 27 12.93 -4.94 5.15
C TYR A 27 12.70 -4.10 3.88
N ASP A 28 12.07 -2.93 3.99
CA ASP A 28 11.85 -2.04 2.85
C ASP A 28 13.16 -1.58 2.18
N ARG A 29 14.22 -1.38 2.98
CA ARG A 29 15.55 -1.05 2.45
C ARG A 29 16.14 -2.24 1.71
N LEU A 30 16.03 -3.44 2.28
CA LEU A 30 16.49 -4.67 1.66
C LEU A 30 15.74 -4.93 0.34
N ALA A 31 14.41 -4.80 0.33
CA ALA A 31 13.61 -4.90 -0.88
C ALA A 31 14.03 -3.86 -1.93
N GLY A 32 14.38 -2.64 -1.51
CA GLY A 32 14.97 -1.63 -2.37
C GLY A 32 16.30 -2.06 -3.01
N VAL A 33 17.21 -2.64 -2.22
CA VAL A 33 18.52 -3.12 -2.69
C VAL A 33 18.38 -4.35 -3.59
N LEU A 34 17.63 -5.37 -3.16
CA LEU A 34 17.45 -6.61 -3.89
C LEU A 34 16.70 -6.41 -5.22
N SER A 35 15.83 -5.39 -5.28
CA SER A 35 15.19 -4.97 -6.55
C SER A 35 16.08 -4.07 -7.41
N LEU A 36 17.35 -3.83 -7.05
CA LEU A 36 18.25 -2.90 -7.72
C LEU A 36 17.62 -1.50 -7.90
N GLY A 37 16.85 -1.06 -6.90
CA GLY A 37 16.14 0.21 -6.90
C GLY A 37 14.86 0.25 -7.73
N GLN A 38 14.44 -0.86 -8.36
CA GLN A 38 13.21 -0.90 -9.17
C GLN A 38 11.96 -0.60 -8.35
N ASN A 39 11.85 -1.11 -7.12
CA ASN A 39 10.71 -0.83 -6.25
C ASN A 39 10.49 0.69 -6.09
N GLY A 40 11.56 1.44 -5.82
CA GLY A 40 11.50 2.89 -5.72
C GLY A 40 11.18 3.59 -7.04
N ARG A 41 11.67 3.06 -8.18
CA ARG A 41 11.40 3.63 -9.51
C ARG A 41 9.92 3.49 -9.89
N TRP A 42 9.33 2.31 -9.68
CA TRP A 42 7.91 2.10 -9.96
C TRP A 42 7.01 2.98 -9.09
N ARG A 43 7.30 3.08 -7.79
CA ARG A 43 6.54 3.97 -6.90
C ARG A 43 6.58 5.43 -7.36
N ARG A 44 7.76 5.95 -7.73
CA ARG A 44 7.87 7.32 -8.28
C ARG A 44 7.04 7.49 -9.53
N GLU A 45 6.99 6.46 -10.37
CA GLU A 45 6.28 6.54 -11.63
C GLU A 45 4.76 6.51 -11.47
N VAL A 46 4.24 5.71 -10.54
CA VAL A 46 2.83 5.75 -10.14
C VAL A 46 2.46 7.14 -9.63
N VAL A 47 3.23 7.68 -8.68
CA VAL A 47 2.99 9.02 -8.10
C VAL A 47 3.01 10.08 -9.18
N ARG A 48 4.00 10.04 -10.09
CA ARG A 48 4.13 11.02 -11.18
C ARG A 48 2.91 11.01 -12.11
N HIS A 49 2.36 9.85 -12.42
CA HIS A 49 1.18 9.74 -13.29
C HIS A 49 -0.09 10.21 -12.57
N LEU A 50 -0.29 9.80 -11.31
CA LEU A 50 -1.47 10.17 -10.54
C LEU A 50 -1.48 11.65 -10.16
N ALA A 51 -0.35 12.24 -9.77
CA ALA A 51 -0.32 13.67 -9.41
C ALA A 51 -0.71 14.59 -10.58
N ARG A 52 -0.42 14.17 -11.82
CA ARG A 52 -0.78 14.93 -13.04
C ARG A 52 -2.28 15.02 -13.29
N SER A 53 -3.08 14.08 -12.78
CA SER A 53 -4.54 14.14 -12.94
C SER A 53 -5.22 15.03 -11.89
N GLN A 54 -4.45 15.65 -10.99
CA GLN A 54 -4.94 16.50 -9.89
C GLN A 54 -6.12 15.85 -9.13
N PRO A 55 -5.95 14.62 -8.61
CA PRO A 55 -7.02 13.92 -7.95
C PRO A 55 -7.44 14.66 -6.67
N ARG A 56 -8.73 14.62 -6.37
CA ARG A 56 -9.27 15.13 -5.10
C ARG A 56 -9.37 14.05 -4.02
N ARG A 57 -9.52 12.79 -4.43
CA ARG A 57 -9.61 11.63 -3.55
C ARG A 57 -8.84 10.46 -4.14
N ILE A 58 -8.15 9.70 -3.30
CA ILE A 58 -7.42 8.49 -3.68
C ILE A 58 -7.74 7.39 -2.67
N LEU A 59 -7.98 6.17 -3.18
CA LEU A 59 -8.04 4.96 -2.39
C LEU A 59 -6.82 4.09 -2.76
N ASP A 60 -5.94 3.87 -1.80
CA ASP A 60 -4.79 2.96 -1.92
C ASP A 60 -5.19 1.59 -1.35
N VAL A 61 -5.45 0.63 -2.24
CA VAL A 61 -5.92 -0.72 -1.87
C VAL A 61 -4.73 -1.65 -1.71
N ALA A 62 -4.73 -2.49 -0.67
CA ALA A 62 -3.58 -3.29 -0.25
C ALA A 62 -2.37 -2.38 0.03
N THR A 63 -2.60 -1.35 0.84
CA THR A 63 -1.66 -0.24 1.06
C THR A 63 -0.36 -0.69 1.73
N GLY A 64 -0.36 -1.84 2.42
CA GLY A 64 0.78 -2.42 3.11
C GLY A 64 1.40 -1.44 4.09
N THR A 65 2.70 -1.17 3.93
CA THR A 65 3.43 -0.16 4.70
C THR A 65 3.07 1.29 4.36
N ALA A 66 1.99 1.51 3.58
CA ALA A 66 1.50 2.79 3.09
C ALA A 66 2.51 3.57 2.23
N GLY A 67 3.52 2.90 1.67
CA GLY A 67 4.60 3.57 0.94
C GLY A 67 4.11 4.40 -0.25
N VAL A 68 3.09 3.94 -0.99
CA VAL A 68 2.49 4.66 -2.12
C VAL A 68 1.59 5.79 -1.62
N ALA A 69 0.65 5.51 -0.70
CA ALA A 69 -0.20 6.52 -0.07
C ALA A 69 0.60 7.71 0.50
N ILE A 70 1.68 7.44 1.26
CA ILE A 70 2.55 8.49 1.82
C ILE A 70 3.23 9.30 0.71
N ALA A 71 3.66 8.64 -0.37
CA ALA A 71 4.29 9.35 -1.49
C ALA A 71 3.29 10.22 -2.26
N LEU A 72 2.03 9.78 -2.39
CA LEU A 72 0.94 10.56 -2.98
C LEU A 72 0.52 11.74 -2.09
N ALA A 73 0.48 11.54 -0.78
CA ALA A 73 0.18 12.61 0.19
C ALA A 73 1.19 13.75 0.14
N ARG A 74 2.44 13.46 -0.23
CA ARG A 74 3.48 14.47 -0.43
C ARG A 74 3.42 15.17 -1.78
N ALA A 75 2.76 14.56 -2.77
CA ALA A 75 2.77 15.02 -4.15
C ALA A 75 1.42 15.64 -4.59
N THR A 76 0.39 15.53 -3.77
CA THR A 76 -0.99 15.96 -4.09
C THR A 76 -1.67 16.51 -2.84
N GLU A 77 -2.71 17.32 -3.05
CA GLU A 77 -3.65 17.79 -2.01
C GLU A 77 -4.87 16.86 -1.87
N ALA A 78 -4.76 15.62 -2.36
CA ALA A 78 -5.87 14.67 -2.34
C ALA A 78 -6.15 14.20 -0.91
N ASP A 79 -7.42 13.90 -0.63
CA ASP A 79 -7.80 13.09 0.52
C ASP A 79 -7.50 11.62 0.21
N ILE A 80 -6.65 10.98 1.01
CA ILE A 80 -6.08 9.66 0.72
C ILE A 80 -6.47 8.69 1.82
N VAL A 81 -7.15 7.62 1.43
CA VAL A 81 -7.49 6.50 2.30
C VAL A 81 -6.68 5.29 1.88
N GLY A 82 -5.92 4.71 2.81
CA GLY A 82 -5.30 3.39 2.64
C GLY A 82 -6.18 2.31 3.26
N VAL A 83 -6.33 1.18 2.58
CA VAL A 83 -7.02 0.00 3.11
C VAL A 83 -6.14 -1.24 2.94
N ASP A 84 -6.11 -2.06 3.98
CA ASP A 84 -5.51 -3.39 3.98
C ASP A 84 -6.35 -4.36 4.81
N ILE A 85 -6.01 -5.65 4.73
CA ILE A 85 -6.71 -6.78 5.38
C ILE A 85 -6.43 -6.92 6.87
#